data_AF-A0A7X6WFS7-F1
#
_entry.id   AF-A0A7X6WFS7-F1
#
_cell.length_a   1.000
_cell.length_b   1.000
_cell.length_c   1.000
_cell.angle_alpha   90.00
_cell.angle_beta   90.00
_cell.angle_gamma   90.00
#
_symmetry.space_group_name_H-M   'P 1'
#
loop_
_entity.id
_entity.type
_entity.pdbx_description
1 polymer ?
#
loop_
_entity_poly.entity_id
_entity_poly.type
_entity_poly.pdbx_seq_one_letter_code
_entity_poly.pdbx_strand_id
1 'polypeptide(L)'
;NQNTESLLQGVSDRNILSYYPLSLPLVEDLINKIEKNITLDELRKDKRGFLMENTSSETQLNNKENIFLRQLTDDFLIKQLTFLDGTKAVNVLYPILTNILNNLKLSHTKQFVVKFIVHSAFVIERCIKKEFLEYPDLNLFLKENGETISIIEKEFVKVEETFGIKIPLSELAYISDIFIQS
;
A
#
# COMPACT_ATOMS: atom_id res chain seq x y z
N ASN A 1 -2.00 4.23 -47.40
CA ASN A 1 -2.01 3.78 -45.99
C ASN A 1 -2.91 4.64 -45.12
N GLN A 2 -4.23 4.68 -45.41
CA GLN A 2 -5.21 5.52 -44.69
C GLN A 2 -6.28 4.68 -43.94
N ASN A 3 -6.05 3.38 -43.71
CA ASN A 3 -7.14 2.47 -43.34
C ASN A 3 -7.05 1.86 -41.93
N THR A 4 -6.12 2.29 -41.07
CA THR A 4 -5.98 1.72 -39.70
C THR A 4 -6.43 2.67 -38.59
N GLU A 5 -6.44 3.99 -38.82
CA GLU A 5 -6.87 4.96 -37.78
C GLU A 5 -8.40 5.16 -37.75
N SER A 6 -9.11 4.83 -38.83
CA SER A 6 -10.57 4.97 -38.91
C SER A 6 -11.36 3.90 -38.13
N LEU A 7 -10.70 2.82 -37.68
CA LEU A 7 -11.36 1.75 -36.92
C LEU A 7 -11.40 2.01 -35.40
N LEU A 8 -10.58 2.92 -34.89
CA LEU A 8 -10.53 3.22 -33.45
C LEU A 8 -11.48 4.35 -33.05
N GLN A 9 -11.97 5.14 -34.01
CA GLN A 9 -12.81 6.31 -33.72
C GLN A 9 -14.32 6.01 -33.75
N GLY A 10 -14.70 4.75 -33.93
CA GLY A 10 -16.09 4.25 -33.87
C GLY A 10 -16.44 3.46 -32.60
N VAL A 11 -15.61 3.49 -31.55
CA VAL A 11 -15.77 2.63 -30.35
C VAL A 11 -16.15 3.44 -29.08
N SER A 12 -16.63 4.68 -29.23
CA SER A 12 -17.00 5.51 -28.07
C SER A 12 -18.38 5.21 -27.44
N ASP A 13 -19.16 4.27 -27.97
CA ASP A 13 -20.51 3.95 -27.43
C ASP A 13 -20.70 2.45 -27.06
N ARG A 14 -19.64 1.76 -26.63
CA ARG A 14 -19.78 0.39 -26.11
C ARG A 14 -19.56 0.39 -24.60
N ASN A 15 -20.53 -0.16 -23.86
CA ASN A 15 -20.39 -0.52 -22.45
C ASN A 15 -19.27 -1.56 -22.28
N ILE A 16 -18.03 -1.10 -22.16
CA ILE A 16 -16.84 -1.94 -22.04
C ILE A 16 -16.50 -2.16 -20.57
N LEU A 17 -16.24 -3.41 -20.20
CA LEU A 17 -15.80 -3.84 -18.88
C LEU A 17 -14.42 -4.51 -19.02
N SER A 18 -13.42 -4.02 -18.29
CA SER A 18 -12.05 -4.54 -18.34
C SER A 18 -11.69 -5.26 -17.04
N TYR A 19 -11.21 -6.50 -17.13
CA TYR A 19 -10.87 -7.36 -16.00
C TYR A 19 -9.37 -7.67 -15.99
N TYR A 20 -8.67 -7.29 -14.91
CA TYR A 20 -7.24 -7.52 -14.71
C TYR A 20 -6.88 -7.76 -13.23
N PRO A 21 -5.88 -8.60 -12.89
CA PRO A 21 -5.14 -9.50 -13.78
C PRO A 21 -5.98 -10.72 -14.21
N LEU A 22 -5.79 -11.16 -15.46
CA LEU A 22 -6.44 -12.35 -15.98
C LEU A 22 -5.87 -13.58 -15.27
N SER A 23 -6.72 -14.28 -14.53
CA SER A 23 -6.41 -15.55 -13.89
C SER A 23 -7.40 -16.63 -14.34
N LEU A 24 -6.98 -17.89 -14.35
CA LEU A 24 -7.83 -19.02 -14.70
C LEU A 24 -9.14 -19.07 -13.89
N PRO A 25 -9.12 -18.88 -12.54
CA PRO A 25 -10.34 -18.84 -11.75
C PRO A 25 -11.29 -17.70 -12.14
N LEU A 26 -10.75 -16.54 -12.55
CA LEU A 26 -11.56 -15.40 -12.99
C LEU A 26 -12.22 -15.69 -14.35
N VAL A 27 -11.48 -16.29 -15.28
CA VAL A 27 -12.02 -16.69 -16.59
C VAL A 27 -13.14 -17.71 -16.42
N GLU A 28 -12.93 -18.71 -15.57
CA GLU A 28 -13.93 -19.74 -15.27
C GLU A 28 -15.19 -19.14 -14.64
N ASP A 29 -15.05 -18.23 -13.68
CA ASP A 29 -16.17 -17.52 -13.07
C ASP A 29 -16.92 -16.63 -14.08
N LEU A 30 -16.22 -15.90 -14.94
CA LEU A 30 -16.85 -15.08 -15.98
C LEU A 30 -17.63 -15.93 -16.99
N ILE A 31 -17.09 -17.08 -17.40
CA ILE A 31 -17.79 -18.03 -18.28
C ILE A 31 -19.08 -18.51 -17.62
N ASN A 32 -19.01 -18.95 -16.36
CA ASN A 32 -20.18 -19.40 -15.60
C ASN A 32 -21.26 -18.31 -15.46
N LYS A 33 -20.87 -17.03 -15.39
CA LYS A 33 -21.78 -15.90 -15.28
C LYS A 33 -22.42 -15.53 -16.61
N ILE A 34 -21.66 -15.64 -17.71
CA ILE A 34 -22.19 -15.50 -19.07
C ILE A 34 -23.23 -16.59 -19.35
N GLU A 35 -22.94 -17.84 -18.97
CA GLU A 35 -23.88 -18.96 -19.10
C GLU A 35 -25.17 -18.76 -18.29
N LYS A 36 -25.10 -18.01 -17.18
CA LYS A 36 -26.25 -17.63 -16.34
C LYS A 36 -26.97 -16.37 -16.80
N ASN A 37 -26.64 -15.81 -17.98
CA ASN A 37 -27.22 -14.58 -18.52
C ASN A 37 -27.18 -13.38 -17.56
N ILE A 38 -26.13 -13.26 -16.75
CA ILE A 38 -25.95 -12.11 -15.85
C ILE A 38 -25.80 -10.83 -16.66
N THR A 39 -26.48 -9.77 -16.23
CA THR A 39 -26.43 -8.47 -16.94
C THR A 39 -25.11 -7.75 -16.69
N LEU A 40 -24.69 -6.89 -17.62
CA LEU A 40 -23.47 -6.08 -17.47
C LEU A 40 -23.52 -5.18 -16.22
N ASP A 41 -24.71 -4.71 -15.83
CA ASP A 41 -24.88 -3.87 -14.64
C ASP A 41 -24.81 -4.67 -13.32
N GLU A 42 -25.16 -5.95 -13.35
CA GLU A 42 -24.93 -6.86 -12.22
C GLU A 42 -23.46 -7.26 -12.13
N LEU A 43 -22.81 -7.47 -13.28
CA LEU A 43 -21.37 -7.74 -13.36
C LEU A 43 -20.53 -6.55 -12.87
N ARG A 44 -21.02 -5.31 -13.08
CA ARG A 44 -20.43 -4.07 -12.56
C ARG A 44 -20.38 -3.99 -11.04
N LYS A 45 -21.38 -4.57 -10.38
CA LYS A 45 -21.47 -4.59 -8.91
C LYS A 45 -20.54 -5.64 -8.30
N ASP A 46 -20.01 -6.56 -9.11
CA ASP A 46 -19.09 -7.58 -8.64
C ASP A 46 -17.67 -7.03 -8.50
N LYS A 47 -17.31 -6.67 -7.27
CA LYS A 47 -16.01 -6.09 -6.89
C LYS A 47 -14.82 -7.06 -7.01
N ARG A 48 -15.05 -8.32 -7.41
CA ARG A 48 -13.97 -9.33 -7.53
C ARG A 48 -13.13 -9.16 -8.78
N GLY A 49 -13.63 -8.42 -9.77
CA GLY A 49 -12.84 -7.93 -10.88
C GLY A 49 -12.80 -6.41 -10.86
N PHE A 50 -11.61 -5.86 -10.67
CA PHE A 50 -11.38 -4.42 -10.59
C PHE A 50 -11.95 -3.71 -11.83
N LEU A 51 -13.04 -2.96 -11.68
CA LEU A 51 -13.55 -2.12 -12.77
C LEU A 51 -13.02 -0.71 -12.65
N MET A 52 -12.37 -0.29 -13.73
CA MET A 52 -12.03 1.09 -14.03
C MET A 52 -13.32 1.75 -14.56
N GLU A 53 -14.13 2.32 -13.67
CA GLU A 53 -15.14 3.29 -14.06
C GLU A 53 -14.53 4.69 -14.11
N ASN A 54 -15.03 5.50 -15.04
CA ASN A 54 -14.53 6.82 -15.38
C ASN A 54 -14.65 7.80 -14.20
N THR A 55 -13.61 7.93 -13.39
CA THR A 55 -13.49 9.02 -12.41
C THR A 55 -12.04 9.51 -12.36
N SER A 56 -11.85 10.82 -12.55
CA SER A 56 -10.72 11.70 -12.15
C SER A 56 -9.32 11.07 -11.95
N SER A 57 -8.27 11.74 -12.45
CA SER A 57 -6.84 11.34 -12.38
C SER A 57 -6.33 10.81 -11.02
N GLU A 58 -6.99 11.16 -9.91
CA GLU A 58 -6.73 10.64 -8.56
C GLU A 58 -7.07 9.14 -8.40
N THR A 59 -8.12 8.64 -9.06
CA THR A 59 -8.58 7.24 -8.94
C THR A 59 -7.63 6.25 -9.62
N GLN A 60 -6.97 6.66 -10.71
CA GLN A 60 -5.99 5.81 -11.42
C GLN A 60 -4.67 5.67 -10.66
N LEU A 61 -4.22 6.74 -10.00
CA LEU A 61 -3.04 6.71 -9.13
C LEU A 61 -3.30 5.80 -7.93
N ASN A 62 -4.45 5.98 -7.27
CA ASN A 62 -4.85 5.14 -6.14
C ASN A 62 -4.92 3.65 -6.54
N ASN A 63 -5.51 3.31 -7.70
CA ASN A 63 -5.56 1.92 -8.16
C ASN A 63 -4.17 1.32 -8.43
N LYS A 64 -3.25 2.08 -9.04
CA LYS A 64 -1.87 1.62 -9.28
C LYS A 64 -1.08 1.45 -7.98
N GLU A 65 -1.27 2.35 -7.02
CA GLU A 65 -0.65 2.27 -5.69
C GLU A 65 -1.17 1.06 -4.91
N ASN A 66 -2.48 0.81 -4.92
CA ASN A 66 -3.07 -0.36 -4.28
C ASN A 66 -2.56 -1.68 -4.86
N ILE A 67 -2.44 -1.79 -6.19
CA ILE A 67 -1.88 -2.99 -6.84
C ILE A 67 -0.42 -3.20 -6.41
N PHE A 68 0.38 -2.13 -6.40
CA PHE A 68 1.78 -2.18 -6.01
C PHE A 68 1.96 -2.60 -4.54
N LEU A 69 1.19 -2.02 -3.60
CA LEU A 69 1.25 -2.39 -2.19
C LEU A 69 0.83 -3.83 -1.96
N ARG A 70 -0.18 -4.31 -2.69
CA ARG A 70 -0.58 -5.71 -2.65
C ARG A 70 0.54 -6.63 -3.14
N GLN A 71 1.19 -6.31 -4.25
CA GLN A 71 2.34 -7.08 -4.73
C GLN A 71 3.48 -7.09 -3.72
N LEU A 72 3.83 -5.95 -3.13
CA LEU A 72 4.83 -5.88 -2.06
C LEU A 72 4.45 -6.77 -0.86
N THR A 73 3.17 -6.81 -0.52
CA THR A 73 2.66 -7.62 0.59
C THR A 73 2.76 -9.12 0.28
N ASP A 74 2.16 -9.53 -0.84
CA ASP A 74 2.02 -10.94 -1.23
C ASP A 74 3.36 -11.56 -1.64
N ASP A 75 4.19 -10.82 -2.39
CA ASP A 75 5.44 -11.34 -2.94
C ASP A 75 6.60 -11.29 -1.97
N PHE A 76 6.58 -10.37 -0.99
CA PHE A 76 7.68 -10.14 -0.08
C PHE A 76 7.27 -10.27 1.39
N LEU A 77 6.42 -9.38 1.93
CA LEU A 77 6.19 -9.30 3.38
C LEU A 77 5.66 -10.60 3.98
N ILE A 78 4.65 -11.23 3.36
CA ILE A 78 4.06 -12.48 3.86
C ILE A 78 5.11 -13.61 3.91
N LYS A 79 6.14 -13.57 3.06
CA LYS A 79 7.20 -14.59 3.02
C LYS A 79 8.33 -14.32 4.03
N GLN A 80 8.50 -13.08 4.47
CA GLN A 80 9.59 -12.68 5.36
C GLN A 80 9.16 -12.56 6.83
N LEU A 81 7.89 -12.25 7.07
CA LEU A 81 7.33 -12.06 8.41
C LEU A 81 6.81 -13.39 8.95
N THR A 82 7.18 -13.71 10.17
CA THR A 82 6.77 -14.96 10.86
C THR A 82 5.69 -14.70 11.90
N PHE A 83 5.77 -13.56 12.60
CA PHE A 83 4.87 -13.24 13.72
C PHE A 83 3.86 -12.15 13.37
N LEU A 84 4.21 -11.26 12.44
CA LEU A 84 3.37 -10.18 12.01
C LEU A 84 2.54 -10.58 10.79
N ASP A 85 1.24 -10.29 10.83
CA ASP A 85 0.38 -10.35 9.64
C ASP A 85 0.76 -9.19 8.69
N GLY A 86 1.44 -9.52 7.58
CA GLY A 86 1.91 -8.56 6.60
C GLY A 86 0.79 -7.74 5.95
N THR A 87 -0.37 -8.33 5.69
CA THR A 87 -1.51 -7.63 5.12
C THR A 87 -2.08 -6.62 6.12
N LYS A 88 -2.25 -7.03 7.39
CA LYS A 88 -2.67 -6.13 8.45
C LYS A 88 -1.65 -5.00 8.66
N ALA A 89 -0.36 -5.31 8.60
CA ALA A 89 0.71 -4.33 8.73
C ALA A 89 0.63 -3.24 7.66
N VAL A 90 0.53 -3.60 6.37
CA VAL A 90 0.44 -2.62 5.29
C VAL A 90 -0.81 -1.75 5.39
N ASN A 91 -1.95 -2.35 5.75
CA ASN A 91 -3.21 -1.61 5.92
C ASN A 91 -3.16 -0.55 7.02
N VAL A 92 -2.32 -0.75 8.05
CA VAL A 92 -2.12 0.21 9.14
C VAL A 92 -1.00 1.20 8.80
N LEU A 93 0.09 0.72 8.23
CA LEU A 93 1.29 1.51 7.97
C LEU A 93 1.11 2.49 6.81
N TYR A 94 0.35 2.14 5.77
CA TYR A 94 0.17 3.04 4.62
C TYR A 94 -0.58 4.33 4.98
N PRO A 95 -1.73 4.30 5.70
CA PRO A 95 -2.35 5.52 6.20
C PRO A 95 -1.42 6.34 7.11
N ILE A 96 -0.67 5.68 7.98
CA ILE A 96 0.31 6.34 8.86
C ILE A 96 1.38 7.07 8.05
N LEU A 97 1.93 6.42 7.03
CA LEU A 97 2.90 7.02 6.11
C LEU A 97 2.32 8.29 5.48
N THR A 98 1.09 8.22 4.96
CA THR A 98 0.46 9.38 4.33
C THR A 98 0.26 10.54 5.30
N ASN A 99 -0.10 10.26 6.56
CA ASN A 99 -0.24 11.29 7.59
C ASN A 99 1.11 11.93 7.95
N ILE A 100 2.16 11.13 8.12
CA ILE A 100 3.50 11.64 8.42
C ILE A 100 3.99 12.53 7.27
N LEU A 101 3.85 12.08 6.02
CA LEU A 101 4.23 12.86 4.85
C LEU A 101 3.48 14.18 4.74
N ASN A 102 2.17 14.18 5.04
CA ASN A 102 1.37 15.40 5.06
C ASN A 102 1.80 16.37 6.16
N ASN A 103 2.10 15.85 7.37
CA ASN A 103 2.58 16.67 8.49
C ASN A 103 3.97 17.28 8.22
N LEU A 104 4.85 16.52 7.56
CA LEU A 104 6.19 16.96 7.17
C LEU A 104 6.20 17.74 5.85
N LYS A 105 5.07 17.84 5.14
CA LYS A 105 4.93 18.45 3.80
C LYS A 105 5.90 17.86 2.76
N LEU A 106 6.12 16.55 2.83
CA LEU A 106 7.02 15.81 1.95
C LEU A 106 6.25 15.11 0.83
N SER A 107 6.84 15.10 -0.37
CA SER A 107 6.43 14.21 -1.46
C SER A 107 7.20 12.90 -1.37
N HIS A 108 6.62 11.79 -1.83
CA HIS A 108 7.25 10.47 -1.75
C HIS A 108 7.40 9.80 -3.12
N THR A 109 8.42 8.97 -3.25
CA THR A 109 8.61 8.07 -4.39
C THR A 109 8.14 6.65 -4.02
N LYS A 110 7.93 5.78 -5.01
CA LYS A 110 7.62 4.37 -4.74
C LYS A 110 8.72 3.68 -3.92
N GLN A 111 9.99 4.00 -4.18
CA GLN A 111 11.12 3.46 -3.43
C GLN A 111 11.07 3.85 -1.95
N PHE A 112 10.66 5.08 -1.66
CA PHE A 112 10.44 5.55 -0.30
C PHE A 112 9.34 4.76 0.40
N VAL A 113 8.22 4.52 -0.28
CA VAL A 113 7.11 3.71 0.24
C VAL A 113 7.57 2.29 0.56
N VAL A 114 8.33 1.63 -0.33
CA VAL A 114 8.90 0.30 -0.03
C VAL A 114 9.77 0.36 1.21
N LYS A 115 10.72 1.31 1.26
CA LYS A 115 11.67 1.45 2.37
C LYS A 115 10.93 1.60 3.70
N PHE A 116 9.94 2.50 3.76
CA PHE A 116 9.15 2.72 4.96
C PHE A 116 8.33 1.50 5.36
N ILE A 117 7.54 0.94 4.44
CA ILE A 117 6.62 -0.18 4.74
C ILE A 117 7.40 -1.41 5.18
N VAL A 118 8.46 -1.77 4.45
CA VAL A 118 9.29 -2.94 4.77
C VAL A 118 10.00 -2.75 6.10
N HIS A 119 10.66 -1.60 6.29
CA HIS A 119 11.40 -1.36 7.53
C HIS A 119 10.47 -1.34 8.75
N SER A 120 9.35 -0.64 8.66
CA SER A 120 8.37 -0.55 9.76
C SER A 120 7.76 -1.91 10.08
N ALA A 121 7.48 -2.75 9.07
CA ALA A 121 7.00 -4.11 9.32
C ALA A 121 8.01 -4.95 10.12
N PHE A 122 9.30 -4.88 9.79
CA PHE A 122 10.33 -5.57 10.56
C PHE A 122 10.55 -4.98 11.96
N VAL A 123 10.40 -3.66 12.13
CA VAL A 123 10.40 -3.02 13.45
C VAL A 123 9.27 -3.58 14.32
N ILE A 124 8.06 -3.66 13.77
CA ILE A 124 6.89 -4.21 14.48
C ILE A 124 7.14 -5.68 14.82
N GLU A 125 7.63 -6.48 13.89
CA GLU A 125 7.95 -7.89 14.14
C GLU A 125 8.98 -8.06 15.26
N ARG A 126 10.05 -7.26 15.27
CA ARG A 126 11.03 -7.22 16.38
C ARG A 126 10.39 -6.82 17.70
N CYS A 127 9.47 -5.85 17.69
CA CYS A 127 8.77 -5.43 18.90
C CYS A 127 7.85 -6.53 19.45
N ILE A 128 7.18 -7.29 18.59
CA ILE A 128 6.40 -8.48 18.97
C ILE A 128 7.33 -9.52 19.63
N LYS A 129 8.51 -9.73 19.06
CA LYS A 129 9.54 -10.65 19.59
C LYS A 129 10.28 -10.11 20.82
N LYS A 130 10.16 -8.82 21.13
CA LYS A 130 10.96 -8.10 22.16
C LYS A 130 12.46 -8.12 21.88
N GLU A 131 12.84 -8.09 20.61
CA GLU A 131 14.24 -8.09 20.13
C GLU A 131 14.59 -6.72 19.53
N PHE A 132 14.70 -5.70 20.36
CA PHE A 132 14.91 -4.32 19.91
C PHE A 132 16.33 -4.06 19.43
N LEU A 133 16.48 -3.17 18.46
CA LEU A 133 17.80 -2.65 18.06
C LEU A 133 18.19 -1.43 18.90
N GLU A 134 19.47 -1.34 19.23
CA GLU A 134 20.07 -0.13 19.78
C GLU A 134 20.39 0.84 18.64
N TYR A 135 20.10 2.13 18.84
CA TYR A 135 20.38 3.17 17.85
C TYR A 135 21.68 3.90 18.23
N PRO A 136 22.71 3.92 17.37
CA PRO A 136 23.95 4.64 17.63
C PRO A 136 23.72 6.12 17.88
N ASP A 137 24.31 6.68 18.93
CA ASP A 137 24.20 8.10 19.28
C ASP A 137 22.75 8.62 19.39
N LEU A 138 21.83 7.77 19.88
CA LEU A 138 20.40 8.09 20.01
C LEU A 138 20.14 9.48 20.60
N ASN A 139 20.80 9.85 21.69
CA ASN A 139 20.58 11.16 22.34
C ASN A 139 20.90 12.34 21.43
N LEU A 140 21.96 12.24 20.61
CA LEU A 140 22.32 13.29 19.66
C LEU A 140 21.26 13.36 18.55
N PHE A 141 20.89 12.21 18.01
CA PHE A 141 19.88 12.11 16.97
C PHE A 141 18.51 12.66 17.42
N LEU A 142 18.07 12.34 18.64
CA LEU A 142 16.82 12.85 19.22
C LEU A 142 16.86 14.38 19.37
N LYS A 143 18.02 14.94 19.73
CA LYS A 143 18.20 16.39 19.89
C LYS A 143 18.15 17.10 18.55
N GLU A 144 18.76 16.53 17.51
CA GLU A 144 18.83 17.13 16.18
C GLU A 144 17.52 16.99 15.39
N ASN A 145 16.78 15.90 15.60
CA ASN A 145 15.62 15.53 14.77
C ASN A 145 14.29 15.45 15.56
N GLY A 146 14.22 16.13 16.71
CA GLY A 146 13.12 15.97 17.67
C GLY A 146 11.72 16.25 17.11
N GLU A 147 11.59 17.17 16.15
CA GLU A 147 10.30 17.45 15.49
C GLU A 147 9.81 16.24 14.68
N THR A 148 10.67 15.69 13.82
CA THR A 148 10.35 14.51 12.99
C THR A 148 10.00 13.31 13.86
N ILE A 149 10.81 13.05 14.91
CA ILE A 149 10.57 11.94 15.83
C ILE A 149 9.24 12.10 16.56
N SER A 150 8.90 13.31 17.03
CA SER A 150 7.64 13.56 17.74
C SER A 150 6.42 13.32 16.84
N ILE A 151 6.48 13.72 15.57
CA ILE A 151 5.43 13.45 14.59
C ILE A 151 5.27 11.95 14.35
N ILE A 152 6.38 11.23 14.19
CA ILE A 152 6.39 9.78 13.95
C ILE A 152 5.87 9.04 15.18
N GLU A 153 6.39 9.35 16.37
CA GLU A 153 5.95 8.77 17.64
C GLU A 153 4.43 8.89 17.80
N LYS A 154 3.87 10.09 17.55
CA LYS A 154 2.43 10.33 17.63
C LYS A 154 1.62 9.46 16.67
N GLU A 155 2.05 9.31 15.42
CA GLU A 155 1.33 8.46 14.45
C GLU A 155 1.50 6.97 14.76
N PHE A 156 2.66 6.57 15.32
CA PHE A 156 2.95 5.18 15.68
C PHE A 156 2.22 4.69 16.93
N VAL A 157 1.60 5.55 17.73
CA VAL A 157 0.65 5.14 18.78
C VAL A 157 -0.44 4.21 18.20
N LYS A 158 -0.93 4.48 16.98
CA LYS A 158 -1.94 3.64 16.30
C LYS A 158 -1.40 2.23 16.03
N VAL A 159 -0.10 2.10 15.74
CA VAL A 159 0.58 0.81 15.55
C VAL A 159 0.64 0.07 16.87
N GLU A 160 1.08 0.74 17.94
CA GLU A 160 1.14 0.17 19.28
C GLU A 160 -0.21 -0.39 19.73
N GLU A 161 -1.28 0.38 19.54
CA GLU A 161 -2.66 -0.03 19.86
C GLU A 161 -3.14 -1.20 19.00
N THR A 162 -2.87 -1.16 17.68
CA THR A 162 -3.38 -2.18 16.74
C THR A 162 -2.72 -3.55 16.90
N PHE A 163 -1.45 -3.57 17.29
CA PHE A 163 -0.66 -4.79 17.46
C PHE A 163 -0.43 -5.16 18.93
N GLY A 164 -0.84 -4.32 19.88
CA GLY A 164 -0.67 -4.57 21.31
C GLY A 164 0.80 -4.59 21.74
N ILE A 165 1.63 -3.73 21.15
CA ILE A 165 3.08 -3.67 21.39
C ILE A 165 3.51 -2.30 21.93
N LYS A 166 4.77 -2.22 22.37
CA LYS A 166 5.46 -0.95 22.63
C LYS A 166 6.69 -0.83 21.74
N ILE A 167 6.82 0.31 21.08
CA ILE A 167 7.91 0.60 20.15
C ILE A 167 8.88 1.54 20.89
N PRO A 168 10.12 1.08 21.16
CA PRO A 168 11.08 1.91 21.87
C PRO A 168 11.58 3.06 20.98
N LEU A 169 12.09 4.12 21.63
CA LEU A 169 12.63 5.29 20.93
C LEU A 169 13.77 4.95 19.96
N SER A 170 14.57 3.91 20.23
CA SER A 170 15.63 3.48 19.31
C SER A 170 15.08 2.98 17.98
N GLU A 171 13.95 2.26 17.99
CA GLU A 171 13.28 1.79 16.79
C GLU A 171 12.57 2.94 16.07
N LEU A 172 11.96 3.87 16.81
CA LEU A 172 11.39 5.11 16.23
C LEU A 172 12.47 5.98 15.60
N ALA A 173 13.70 6.00 16.13
CA ALA A 173 14.82 6.70 15.53
C ALA A 173 15.20 6.10 14.17
N TYR A 174 15.28 4.77 14.05
CA TYR A 174 15.49 4.11 12.76
C TYR A 174 14.39 4.40 11.74
N ILE A 175 13.13 4.47 12.17
CA ILE A 175 12.02 4.86 11.30
C ILE A 175 12.15 6.33 10.89
N SER A 176 12.51 7.21 11.81
CA SER A 176 12.72 8.64 11.55
C SER A 176 13.84 8.89 10.55
N ASP A 177 14.91 8.11 10.65
CA ASP A 177 16.08 8.17 9.77
C ASP A 177 15.70 7.92 8.30
N ILE A 178 14.63 7.15 8.03
CA ILE A 178 14.09 6.95 6.69
C ILE A 178 13.68 8.28 6.05
N PHE A 179 13.06 9.20 6.80
CA PHE A 179 12.56 10.49 6.32
C PHE A 179 13.65 11.56 6.22
N ILE A 180 14.74 11.40 6.98
CA ILE A 180 15.84 12.38 7.02
C ILE A 180 16.85 12.09 5.90
N GLN A 181 17.08 10.82 5.58
CA GLN A 181 18.04 10.38 4.56
C GLN A 181 17.43 10.17 3.16
N SER A 182 16.14 10.47 2.98
CA SER A 182 15.41 10.22 1.72
C SER A 182 15.40 11.38 0.73
#